data_AF-A0A6N9ETF7-F1
#
_entry.id   AF-A0A6N9ETF7-F1
#
_cell.length_a   1.000
_cell.length_b   1.000
_cell.length_c   1.000
_cell.angle_alpha   90.00
_cell.angle_beta   90.00
_cell.angle_gamma   90.00
#
_symmetry.space_group_name_H-M   'P 1'
#
loop_
_entity.id
_entity.type
_entity.pdbx_description
1 polymer ?
#
loop_
_entity_poly.entity_id
_entity_poly.type
_entity_poly.pdbx_seq_one_letter_code
_entity_poly.pdbx_strand_id
1 'polypeptide(L)'
;MIGDWVDAESLQQIIVVAMVVLAVGAALVWRVVRRLLLRLVLVALIGALAASLWLQRADLQDCVDTCSCKLFGQEVDVPASANPNCG
;
A
#
# COMPACT_ATOMS: atom_id res chain seq x y z
N MET A 1 53.19 -4.59 21.48
CA MET A 1 52.52 -3.83 22.55
C MET A 1 51.13 -3.45 22.05
N ILE A 2 50.19 -4.38 22.15
CA ILE A 2 48.75 -4.09 22.12
C ILE A 2 48.43 -3.94 23.61
N GLY A 3 48.05 -2.73 24.02
CA GLY A 3 48.00 -2.37 25.44
C GLY A 3 47.08 -3.28 26.26
N ASP A 4 47.36 -3.37 27.56
CA ASP A 4 46.60 -4.07 28.63
C ASP A 4 45.11 -3.70 28.76
N TRP A 5 44.54 -2.99 27.78
CA TRP A 5 43.11 -2.71 27.67
C TRP A 5 42.37 -3.77 26.82
N VAL A 6 43.10 -4.68 26.18
CA VAL A 6 42.59 -5.77 25.32
C VAL A 6 42.53 -7.08 26.12
N ASP A 7 41.87 -7.05 27.28
CA ASP A 7 41.52 -8.27 28.01
C ASP A 7 40.42 -9.03 27.29
N ALA A 8 40.53 -10.36 27.20
CA ALA A 8 39.55 -11.22 26.52
C ALA A 8 38.12 -11.03 27.05
N GLU A 9 37.99 -10.71 28.34
CA GLU A 9 36.72 -10.43 29.01
C GLU A 9 36.06 -9.14 28.50
N SER A 10 36.85 -8.08 28.24
CA SER A 10 36.35 -6.83 27.66
C SER A 10 35.91 -6.99 26.20
N LEU A 11 36.63 -7.79 25.39
CA LEU A 11 36.20 -8.08 24.02
C LEU A 11 34.86 -8.82 23.99
N GLN A 12 34.69 -9.80 24.87
CA GLN A 12 33.46 -10.57 24.93
C GLN A 12 32.27 -9.67 25.28
N GLN A 13 32.43 -8.76 26.25
CA GLN A 13 31.39 -7.81 26.61
C GLN A 13 31.07 -6.83 25.47
N ILE A 14 32.08 -6.31 24.76
CA ILE A 14 31.87 -5.39 23.63
C ILE A 14 31.08 -6.07 22.50
N ILE A 15 31.39 -7.32 22.18
CA ILE A 15 30.68 -8.08 21.14
C ILE A 15 29.23 -8.32 21.54
N VAL A 16 28.97 -8.69 22.80
CA VAL A 16 27.60 -8.89 23.29
C VAL A 16 26.82 -7.58 23.22
N VAL A 17 27.40 -6.47 23.66
CA VAL A 17 26.76 -5.14 23.58
C VAL A 17 26.49 -4.76 22.12
N ALA A 18 27.45 -4.95 21.22
CA ALA A 18 27.28 -4.66 19.81
C ALA A 18 26.14 -5.49 19.18
N MET A 19 26.05 -6.77 19.52
CA MET A 19 24.99 -7.66 19.05
C MET A 19 23.62 -7.21 19.56
N VAL A 20 23.52 -6.82 20.83
CA VAL A 20 22.28 -6.28 21.41
C VAL A 20 21.87 -4.98 20.71
N VAL A 21 22.81 -4.06 20.48
CA VAL A 21 22.55 -2.79 19.78
C VAL A 21 22.05 -3.05 18.36
N LEU A 22 22.67 -3.96 17.62
CA LEU A 22 22.24 -4.35 16.28
C LEU A 22 20.85 -4.98 16.29
N ALA A 23 20.57 -5.89 17.24
CA ALA A 23 19.26 -6.53 17.37
C ALA A 23 18.15 -5.51 17.68
N VAL A 24 18.43 -4.56 18.59
CA VAL A 24 17.49 -3.48 18.93
C VAL A 24 17.28 -2.54 17.73
N GLY A 25 18.35 -2.19 17.03
CA GLY A 25 18.28 -1.40 15.80
C GLY A 25 17.41 -2.06 14.72
N ALA A 26 17.63 -3.35 14.46
CA ALA A 26 16.83 -4.12 13.53
C ALA A 26 15.35 -4.19 13.96
N ALA A 27 15.08 -4.40 15.24
CA ALA A 27 13.71 -4.44 15.77
C ALA A 27 13.00 -3.08 15.63
N LEU A 28 13.71 -1.96 15.84
CA LEU A 28 13.18 -0.62 15.64
C LEU A 28 12.82 -0.37 14.17
N VAL A 29 13.74 -0.66 13.25
CA VAL A 29 13.50 -0.53 11.81
C VAL A 29 12.30 -1.40 11.39
N TRP A 30 12.26 -2.65 11.83
CA TRP A 30 11.14 -3.55 11.56
C TRP A 30 9.79 -2.98 12.05
N ARG A 31 9.75 -2.41 13.25
CA ARG A 31 8.53 -1.78 13.77
C ARG A 31 8.10 -0.56 12.98
N VAL A 32 9.06 0.27 12.57
CA VAL A 32 8.79 1.47 11.75
C VAL A 32 8.27 1.04 10.39
N VAL A 33 8.96 0.14 9.69
CA VAL A 33 8.55 -0.41 8.39
C VAL A 33 7.15 -1.02 8.48
N ARG A 34 6.87 -1.85 9.49
CA ARG A 34 5.54 -2.46 9.64
C ARG A 34 4.42 -1.43 9.81
N ARG A 35 4.67 -0.34 10.54
CA ARG A 35 3.70 0.76 10.68
C ARG A 35 3.52 1.55 9.38
N LEU A 36 4.61 1.81 8.66
CA LEU A 36 4.57 2.48 7.36
C LEU A 36 3.86 1.64 6.30
N LEU A 37 4.15 0.34 6.23
CA LEU A 37 3.52 -0.59 5.29
C LEU A 37 2.00 -0.59 5.45
N LEU A 38 1.48 -0.65 6.69
CA LEU A 38 0.03 -0.59 6.91
C LEU A 38 -0.60 0.72 6.40
N ARG A 39 0.09 1.86 6.60
CA ARG A 39 -0.36 3.15 6.08
C ARG A 39 -0.31 3.19 4.54
N LEU A 40 0.77 2.71 3.95
CA LEU A 40 0.92 2.65 2.49
C LEU A 40 -0.11 1.74 1.86
N VAL A 41 -0.40 0.57 2.45
CA VAL A 41 -1.45 -0.33 2.00
C VAL A 41 -2.82 0.36 2.03
N LEU A 42 -3.12 1.09 3.10
CA LEU A 42 -4.38 1.84 3.20
C LEU A 42 -4.48 2.93 2.11
N VAL A 43 -3.42 3.72 1.92
CA VAL A 43 -3.38 4.76 0.88
C VAL A 43 -3.49 4.14 -0.52
N ALA A 44 -2.81 3.03 -0.77
CA ALA A 44 -2.88 2.30 -2.03
C ALA A 44 -4.29 1.75 -2.29
N LEU A 45 -4.96 1.21 -1.26
CA LEU A 45 -6.35 0.76 -1.36
C LEU A 45 -7.29 1.92 -1.71
N ILE A 46 -7.17 3.06 -1.02
CA ILE A 46 -7.98 4.24 -1.32
C ILE A 46 -7.71 4.74 -2.73
N GLY A 47 -6.44 4.78 -3.16
CA GLY A 47 -6.05 5.16 -4.50
C GLY A 47 -6.61 4.22 -5.57
N ALA A 48 -6.57 2.90 -5.33
CA ALA A 48 -7.16 1.90 -6.21
C ALA A 48 -8.69 2.05 -6.31
N LEU A 49 -9.37 2.30 -5.19
CA LEU A 49 -10.81 2.58 -5.17
C LEU A 49 -11.14 3.85 -5.96
N ALA A 50 -10.42 4.94 -5.72
CA ALA A 50 -10.60 6.18 -6.45
C ALA A 50 -10.36 6.00 -7.96
N ALA A 51 -9.30 5.27 -8.34
CA ALA A 51 -9.01 4.95 -9.74
C ALA A 51 -10.13 4.11 -10.37
N SER A 52 -10.67 3.12 -9.63
CA SER A 52 -11.78 2.29 -10.11
C SER A 52 -13.06 3.10 -10.36
N LEU A 53 -13.38 4.05 -9.46
CA LEU A 53 -14.51 4.97 -9.63
C LEU A 53 -14.30 5.94 -10.80
N TRP A 54 -13.04 6.34 -11.05
CA TRP A 54 -12.71 7.19 -12.20
C TRP A 54 -12.88 6.47 -13.53
N LEU A 55 -12.45 5.20 -13.63
CA LEU A 55 -12.71 4.38 -14.82
C LEU A 55 -14.22 4.22 -15.04
N GLN A 56 -14.96 3.95 -13.97
CA GLN A 56 -16.41 3.83 -14.04
C GLN A 56 -17.08 5.12 -14.52
N ARG A 57 -16.55 6.30 -14.17
CA ARG A 57 -17.05 7.57 -14.69
C ARG A 57 -16.88 7.69 -16.21
N ALA A 58 -15.77 7.21 -16.77
CA ALA A 58 -15.55 7.20 -18.21
C ALA A 58 -16.55 6.26 -18.91
N ASP A 59 -16.75 5.05 -18.36
CA ASP A 59 -17.75 4.11 -18.87
C ASP A 59 -19.18 4.68 -18.81
N LEU A 60 -19.52 5.46 -17.77
CA LEU A 60 -20.81 6.15 -17.68
C LEU A 60 -20.99 7.23 -18.76
N GLN A 61 -19.91 7.91 -19.17
CA GLN A 61 -19.99 8.91 -20.25
C GLN A 61 -20.23 8.23 -21.60
N ASP A 62 -19.50 7.15 -21.89
CA ASP A 62 -19.73 6.35 -23.10
C ASP A 62 -21.13 5.70 -23.10
N CYS A 63 -21.73 5.51 -21.93
CA CYS A 63 -23.08 4.95 -21.79
C CYS A 63 -24.23 5.89 -22.12
N VAL A 64 -24.03 7.18 -21.90
CA VAL A 64 -25.01 8.18 -22.32
C VAL A 64 -25.07 8.25 -23.85
N ASP A 65 -23.95 7.97 -24.53
CA ASP A 65 -23.84 8.04 -25.99
C ASP A 65 -24.21 6.74 -26.71
N THR A 66 -24.00 5.56 -26.11
CA THR A 66 -24.22 4.24 -26.77
C THR A 66 -25.42 3.45 -26.24
N CYS A 67 -26.04 3.89 -25.15
CA CYS A 67 -27.25 3.31 -24.54
C CYS A 67 -27.14 1.87 -24.01
N SER A 68 -25.97 1.24 -24.09
CA SER A 68 -25.71 -0.11 -23.57
C SER A 68 -24.26 -0.22 -23.05
N CYS A 69 -24.05 -0.48 -21.75
CA CYS A 69 -22.70 -0.66 -21.20
C CYS A 69 -22.58 -1.73 -20.15
N LYS A 70 -21.32 -2.12 -19.93
CA LYS A 70 -20.90 -2.93 -18.79
C LYS A 70 -20.58 -2.03 -17.58
N LEU A 71 -21.47 -1.98 -16.59
CA LEU A 71 -21.17 -1.42 -15.28
C LEU A 71 -20.66 -2.55 -14.38
N PHE A 72 -19.42 -2.43 -13.88
CA PHE A 72 -18.77 -3.47 -13.08
C PHE A 72 -18.77 -4.87 -13.74
N GLY A 73 -18.68 -4.93 -15.07
CA GLY A 73 -18.69 -6.19 -15.83
C GLY A 73 -20.07 -6.79 -16.08
N GLN A 74 -21.14 -6.13 -15.65
CA GLN A 74 -22.51 -6.53 -15.89
C GLN A 74 -23.13 -5.63 -16.96
N GLU A 75 -23.58 -6.22 -18.07
CA GLU A 75 -24.33 -5.49 -19.10
C GLU A 75 -25.64 -4.96 -18.50
N VAL A 76 -25.80 -3.64 -18.52
CA VAL A 76 -27.03 -2.93 -18.17
C VAL A 76 -27.47 -2.11 -19.37
N ASP A 77 -28.71 -2.37 -19.79
CA ASP A 77 -29.41 -1.62 -20.83
C ASP A 77 -30.08 -0.41 -20.17
N VAL A 78 -29.86 0.80 -20.70
CA VAL A 78 -30.39 2.03 -20.10
C VAL A 78 -31.82 2.23 -20.59
N PRO A 79 -32.85 2.11 -19.73
CA PRO A 79 -34.23 2.29 -20.18
C PRO A 79 -34.48 3.74 -20.60
N ALA A 80 -35.27 3.93 -21.66
CA ALA A 80 -35.65 5.24 -22.20
C ALA A 80 -36.31 6.18 -21.16
N SER A 81 -36.85 5.63 -20.07
CA SER A 81 -37.38 6.40 -18.94
C SER A 81 -36.30 7.10 -18.10
N ALA A 82 -35.05 6.65 -18.18
CA ALA A 82 -33.91 7.20 -17.44
C ALA A 82 -33.00 8.08 -18.33
N ASN A 83 -32.94 7.82 -19.64
CA ASN A 83 -32.26 8.68 -20.61
C ASN A 83 -33.11 8.87 -21.89
N PRO A 84 -33.67 10.06 -22.14
CA PRO A 84 -34.47 10.33 -23.32
C PRO A 84 -33.68 10.35 -24.64
N ASN A 85 -32.34 10.36 -24.59
CA ASN A 85 -31.49 10.17 -25.77
C ASN A 85 -31.35 8.70 -26.18
N CYS A 86 -31.74 7.76 -25.30
CA CYS A 86 -31.79 6.33 -25.58
C CYS A 86 -33.23 5.96 -25.90
N GLY A 87 -33.62 6.16 -27.17
CA GLY A 87 -34.96 5.93 -27.70
C GLY A 87 -34.99 4.85 -28.76
#